data_AF-A0A0M6Y8G9-F1
#
_entry.id   AF-A0A0M6Y8G9-F1
#
_cell.length_a   1.000
_cell.length_b   1.000
_cell.length_c   1.000
_cell.angle_alpha   90.00
_cell.angle_beta   90.00
_cell.angle_gamma   90.00
#
_symmetry.space_group_name_H-M   'P 1'
#
loop_
_entity.id
_entity.type
_entity.pdbx_description
1 polymer ?
#
loop_
_entity_poly.entity_id
_entity_poly.type
_entity_poly.pdbx_seq_one_letter_code
_entity_poly.pdbx_strand_id
1 'polypeptide(L)'
;MGKTAKLELLRRILPLGLCVLGIVGGYFFMSVLSSLLCIIAAAGIYAALPRPNVPSGAVKPVCHPPVLVLDMIGFVIGAAFFSIAFIGMADWSGGAALMALLCLGPASIAPVLFTVSARQETSWVRFFSNGFEFTQFGRRVRVMYEDLKKIDIRLWHASGWAAWFQSTIGSLGPRSAVLLNGAETTTTLVFKRPDGATFTISSELVPDLQRVLINIDRAGMELPDGISEYQRKKIRQRRERMYGGPPQEPPQSEQKEVARIAALIEHARRSAGH
;
A
#
# COMPACT_ATOMS: atom_id res chain seq x y z
N MET A 1 14.95 4.46 -0.73
CA MET A 1 14.24 5.27 -1.76
C MET A 1 14.57 4.81 -3.15
N GLY A 2 13.56 4.65 -4.00
CA GLY A 2 13.75 4.61 -5.45
C GLY A 2 13.87 6.02 -6.05
N LYS A 3 14.25 6.12 -7.33
CA LYS A 3 14.40 7.40 -8.05
C LYS A 3 13.12 8.23 -8.05
N THR A 4 11.96 7.57 -8.21
CA THR A 4 10.64 8.23 -8.20
C THR A 4 10.29 8.85 -6.85
N ALA A 5 10.62 8.20 -5.74
CA ALA A 5 10.42 8.77 -4.40
C ALA A 5 11.35 9.95 -4.11
N LYS A 6 12.58 9.94 -4.63
CA LYS A 6 13.47 11.10 -4.53
C LYS A 6 12.90 12.31 -5.27
N LEU A 7 12.35 12.08 -6.47
CA LEU A 7 11.74 13.13 -7.28
C LEU A 7 10.49 13.71 -6.61
N GLU A 8 9.63 12.86 -6.06
CA GLU A 8 8.44 13.31 -5.31
C GLU A 8 8.79 14.06 -4.00
N LEU A 9 9.87 13.68 -3.33
CA LEU A 9 10.35 14.44 -2.18
C LEU A 9 10.93 15.81 -2.61
N LEU A 10 11.72 15.82 -3.69
CA LEU A 10 12.29 17.04 -4.26
C LEU A 10 11.23 18.01 -4.74
N ARG A 11 10.12 17.49 -5.29
CA ARG A 11 8.92 18.26 -5.64
C ARG A 11 8.31 19.04 -4.47
N ARG A 12 8.58 18.67 -3.23
CA ARG A 12 8.02 19.35 -2.04
C ARG A 12 9.06 20.19 -1.32
N ILE A 13 10.26 19.64 -1.14
CA ILE A 13 11.35 20.33 -0.43
C ILE A 13 11.81 21.57 -1.23
N LEU A 14 11.94 21.46 -2.55
CA LEU A 14 12.48 22.56 -3.35
C LEU A 14 11.52 23.77 -3.40
N PRO A 15 10.21 23.59 -3.65
CA PRO A 15 9.23 24.67 -3.49
C PRO A 15 9.17 25.24 -2.06
N LEU A 16 9.28 24.41 -1.02
CA LEU A 16 9.30 24.90 0.36
C LEU A 16 10.50 25.84 0.58
N GLY A 17 11.69 25.43 0.12
CA GLY A 17 12.89 26.26 0.19
C GLY A 17 12.74 27.58 -0.55
N LEU A 18 12.11 27.57 -1.74
CA LEU A 18 11.82 28.80 -2.50
C LEU A 18 10.79 29.70 -1.81
N CYS A 19 9.76 29.13 -1.18
CA CYS A 19 8.80 29.90 -0.38
C CYS A 19 9.48 30.59 0.81
N VAL A 20 10.30 29.85 1.56
CA VAL A 20 11.05 30.39 2.71
C VAL A 20 12.04 31.45 2.24
N LEU A 21 12.79 31.20 1.16
CA LEU A 21 13.69 32.18 0.58
C LEU A 21 12.96 33.44 0.13
N GLY A 22 11.78 33.30 -0.49
CA GLY A 22 10.96 34.44 -0.91
C GLY A 22 10.52 35.29 0.27
N ILE A 23 10.04 34.68 1.36
CA ILE A 23 9.57 35.39 2.55
C ILE A 23 10.73 36.03 3.31
N VAL A 24 11.75 35.24 3.65
CA VAL A 24 12.92 35.70 4.43
C VAL A 24 13.76 36.68 3.61
N GLY A 25 14.04 36.35 2.35
CA GLY A 25 14.79 37.21 1.45
C GLY A 25 14.06 38.53 1.20
N GLY A 26 12.74 38.49 0.99
CA GLY A 26 11.93 39.71 0.83
C GLY A 26 11.92 40.61 2.07
N TYR A 27 12.09 40.04 3.27
CA TYR A 27 12.23 40.82 4.50
C TYR A 27 13.60 41.51 4.63
N PHE A 28 14.69 40.82 4.25
CA PHE A 28 16.05 41.32 4.49
C PHE A 28 16.72 42.06 3.33
N PHE A 29 16.62 41.56 2.09
CA PHE A 29 17.49 42.05 1.00
C PHE A 29 16.92 41.95 -0.42
N MET A 30 15.89 41.13 -0.66
CA MET A 30 15.29 40.95 -1.98
C MET A 30 14.18 41.99 -2.23
N SER A 31 14.04 42.43 -3.48
CA SER A 31 12.91 43.26 -3.87
C SER A 31 11.59 42.50 -3.73
N VAL A 32 10.48 43.22 -3.51
CA VAL A 32 9.12 42.66 -3.46
C VAL A 32 8.81 41.82 -4.70
N LEU A 33 9.25 42.28 -5.87
CA LEU A 33 9.06 41.58 -7.13
C LEU A 33 9.84 40.26 -7.18
N SER A 34 11.10 40.26 -6.71
CA SER A 34 11.90 39.04 -6.63
C SER A 34 11.33 38.03 -5.62
N SER A 35 10.82 38.51 -4.48
CA SER A 35 10.14 37.69 -3.48
C SER A 35 8.88 37.01 -4.06
N LEU A 36 8.04 37.77 -4.76
CA LEU A 36 6.85 37.24 -5.45
C LEU A 36 7.22 36.21 -6.52
N LEU A 37 8.28 36.45 -7.29
CA LEU A 37 8.76 35.51 -8.29
C LEU A 37 9.23 34.19 -7.65
N CYS A 38 9.87 34.21 -6.48
CA CYS A 38 10.25 32.98 -5.77
C CYS A 38 9.03 32.13 -5.38
N ILE A 39 7.94 32.77 -4.92
CA ILE A 39 6.70 32.07 -4.54
C ILE A 39 5.99 31.52 -5.79
N ILE A 40 5.92 32.31 -6.87
CA ILE A 40 5.34 31.85 -8.14
C ILE A 40 6.15 30.69 -8.72
N ALA A 41 7.48 30.77 -8.68
CA ALA A 41 8.36 29.69 -9.11
C ALA A 41 8.18 28.42 -8.27
N ALA A 42 7.99 28.55 -6.96
CA ALA A 42 7.68 27.42 -6.08
C ALA A 42 6.41 26.69 -6.52
N ALA A 43 5.32 27.43 -6.77
CA ALA A 43 4.06 26.87 -7.27
C ALA A 43 4.23 26.24 -8.66
N GLY A 44 4.97 26.90 -9.57
CA GLY A 44 5.26 26.42 -10.91
C GLY A 44 6.03 25.11 -10.91
N ILE A 45 7.08 24.99 -10.07
CA ILE A 45 7.86 23.76 -9.94
C ILE A 45 7.03 22.62 -9.35
N TYR A 46 6.23 22.92 -8.30
CA TYR A 46 5.34 21.93 -7.71
C TYR A 46 4.33 21.42 -8.74
N ALA A 47 3.82 22.27 -9.62
CA ALA A 47 2.88 21.89 -10.69
C ALA A 47 3.56 21.15 -11.84
N ALA A 48 4.73 21.60 -12.28
CA ALA A 48 5.43 21.11 -13.48
C ALA A 48 6.14 19.77 -13.28
N LEU A 49 6.55 19.43 -12.06
CA LEU A 49 7.26 18.17 -11.81
C LEU A 49 6.36 16.95 -12.10
N PRO A 50 6.87 15.97 -12.87
CA PRO A 50 6.07 14.85 -13.34
C PRO A 50 5.60 14.00 -12.17
N ARG A 51 4.30 13.65 -12.18
CA ARG A 51 3.71 12.72 -11.21
C ARG A 51 4.18 11.29 -11.47
N PRO A 52 4.27 10.44 -10.44
CA PRO A 52 4.65 9.05 -10.62
C PRO A 52 3.59 8.32 -11.47
N ASN A 53 4.04 7.74 -12.58
CA ASN A 53 3.20 6.88 -13.41
C ASN A 53 2.89 5.58 -12.66
N VAL A 54 1.61 5.34 -12.44
CA VAL A 54 1.09 4.13 -11.81
C VAL A 54 0.60 3.19 -12.90
N PRO A 55 1.07 1.93 -12.93
CA PRO A 55 0.67 1.00 -13.97
C PRO A 55 -0.83 0.69 -13.91
N SER A 56 -1.43 0.42 -15.06
CA SER A 56 -2.85 0.06 -15.18
C SER A 56 -3.19 -1.17 -14.31
N GLY A 57 -4.23 -1.06 -13.50
CA GLY A 57 -4.67 -2.12 -12.58
C GLY A 57 -3.87 -2.22 -11.28
N ALA A 58 -2.98 -1.26 -11.00
CA ALA A 58 -2.38 -1.11 -9.69
C ALA A 58 -3.33 -0.40 -8.72
N VAL A 59 -3.31 -0.85 -7.48
CA VAL A 59 -4.09 -0.31 -6.37
C VAL A 59 -3.18 0.55 -5.51
N LYS A 60 -3.63 1.77 -5.23
CA LYS A 60 -2.98 2.70 -4.31
C LYS A 60 -3.58 2.57 -2.90
N PRO A 61 -2.80 2.84 -1.84
CA PRO A 61 -3.37 3.02 -0.51
C PRO A 61 -4.34 4.21 -0.52
N VAL A 62 -5.53 4.04 0.06
CA VAL A 62 -6.48 5.14 0.26
C VAL A 62 -5.98 5.98 1.45
N CYS A 63 -5.80 7.28 1.22
CA CYS A 63 -5.21 8.19 2.20
C CYS A 63 -6.28 9.17 2.70
N HIS A 64 -6.47 9.18 4.02
CA HIS A 64 -7.23 10.21 4.73
C HIS A 64 -6.29 10.90 5.72
N PRO A 65 -6.03 12.21 5.62
CA PRO A 65 -6.49 13.15 4.58
C PRO A 65 -5.78 12.93 3.22
N PRO A 66 -6.34 13.47 2.11
CA PRO A 66 -5.74 13.30 0.79
C PRO A 66 -4.36 13.97 0.70
N VAL A 67 -3.50 13.44 -0.19
CA VAL A 67 -2.10 13.88 -0.39
C VAL A 67 -1.99 15.40 -0.59
N LEU A 68 -2.91 16.00 -1.35
CA LEU A 68 -2.92 17.44 -1.59
C LEU A 68 -3.16 18.24 -0.31
N VAL A 69 -4.02 17.76 0.59
CA VAL A 69 -4.29 18.42 1.88
C VAL A 69 -3.07 18.28 2.79
N LEU A 70 -2.42 17.11 2.83
CA LEU A 70 -1.17 16.92 3.58
C LEU A 70 -0.06 17.84 3.08
N ASP A 71 0.07 17.99 1.76
CA ASP A 71 1.04 18.90 1.16
C ASP A 71 0.74 20.36 1.51
N MET A 72 -0.53 20.79 1.43
CA MET A 72 -0.95 22.14 1.84
C MET A 72 -0.62 22.42 3.31
N ILE A 73 -0.94 21.49 4.21
CA ILE A 73 -0.61 21.63 5.65
C ILE A 73 0.91 21.71 5.82
N GLY A 74 1.67 20.84 5.14
CA GLY A 74 3.13 20.85 5.19
C GLY A 74 3.74 22.16 4.68
N PHE A 75 3.23 22.73 3.58
CA PHE A 75 3.68 24.01 3.07
C PHE A 75 3.32 25.17 3.97
N VAL A 76 2.10 25.22 4.55
CA VAL A 76 1.69 26.29 5.45
C VAL A 76 2.51 26.28 6.73
N ILE A 77 2.62 25.12 7.39
CA ILE A 77 3.42 24.97 8.62
C ILE A 77 4.89 25.26 8.31
N GLY A 78 5.43 24.63 7.26
CA GLY A 78 6.83 24.80 6.89
C GLY A 78 7.16 26.26 6.57
N ALA A 79 6.43 26.90 5.65
CA ALA A 79 6.72 28.25 5.22
C ALA A 79 6.56 29.26 6.37
N ALA A 80 5.53 29.12 7.21
CA ALA A 80 5.32 30.02 8.34
C ALA A 80 6.44 29.87 9.40
N PHE A 81 6.64 28.65 9.92
CA PHE A 81 7.55 28.44 11.03
C PHE A 81 9.03 28.53 10.65
N PHE A 82 9.43 28.07 9.45
CA PHE A 82 10.81 28.30 8.98
C PHE A 82 11.08 29.78 8.78
N SER A 83 10.15 30.54 8.20
CA SER A 83 10.37 31.98 7.99
C SER A 83 10.44 32.75 9.30
N ILE A 84 9.57 32.47 10.27
CA ILE A 84 9.61 33.07 11.61
C ILE A 84 10.93 32.74 12.30
N ALA A 85 11.38 31.48 12.22
CA ALA A 85 12.64 31.08 12.82
C ALA A 85 13.84 31.84 12.21
N PHE A 86 13.94 31.90 10.88
CA PHE A 86 15.06 32.59 10.23
C PHE A 86 15.04 34.11 10.42
N ILE A 87 13.86 34.74 10.35
CA ILE A 87 13.74 36.18 10.59
C ILE A 87 14.06 36.50 12.05
N GLY A 88 13.44 35.79 13.00
CA GLY A 88 13.63 36.05 14.42
C GLY A 88 15.05 35.73 14.91
N MET A 89 15.72 34.75 14.33
CA MET A 89 17.14 34.47 14.65
C MET A 89 18.10 35.54 14.11
N ALA A 90 17.74 36.21 13.01
CA ALA A 90 18.61 37.21 12.38
C ALA A 90 18.38 38.63 12.92
N ASP A 91 17.16 38.96 13.33
CA ASP A 91 16.77 40.34 13.71
C ASP A 91 16.52 40.51 15.21
N TRP A 92 16.18 39.44 15.95
CA TRP A 92 15.90 39.53 17.39
C TRP A 92 17.12 39.13 18.23
N SER A 93 17.16 39.62 19.47
CA SER A 93 18.24 39.32 20.42
C SER A 93 17.72 38.70 21.72
N GLY A 94 18.63 38.06 22.47
CA GLY A 94 18.33 37.48 23.78
C GLY A 94 17.26 36.38 23.74
N GLY A 95 16.30 36.43 24.67
CA GLY A 95 15.25 35.42 24.80
C GLY A 95 14.31 35.33 23.59
N ALA A 96 14.11 36.42 22.84
CA ALA A 96 13.27 36.42 21.65
C ALA A 96 13.86 35.59 20.50
N ALA A 97 15.19 35.65 20.29
CA ALA A 97 15.89 34.81 19.32
C ALA A 97 15.78 33.32 19.68
N LEU A 98 15.79 33.00 20.98
CA LEU A 98 15.63 31.64 21.48
C LEU A 98 14.21 31.11 21.20
N MET A 99 13.18 31.96 21.38
CA MET A 99 11.81 31.61 21.00
C MET A 99 11.65 31.41 19.49
N ALA A 100 12.32 32.20 18.65
CA ALA A 100 12.35 32.00 17.21
C ALA A 100 13.01 30.65 16.83
N LEU A 101 14.08 30.27 17.52
CA LEU A 101 14.72 28.97 17.33
C LEU A 101 13.78 27.80 17.65
N LEU A 102 12.95 27.92 18.70
CA LEU A 102 11.97 26.89 19.07
C LEU A 102 10.91 26.67 17.98
N CYS A 103 10.67 27.64 17.09
CA CYS A 103 9.80 27.46 15.93
C CYS A 103 10.33 26.43 14.92
N LEU A 104 11.61 26.04 14.97
CA LEU A 104 12.12 24.93 14.17
C LEU A 104 11.50 23.58 14.56
N GLY A 105 11.06 23.43 15.81
CA GLY A 105 10.34 22.25 16.29
C GLY A 105 9.10 21.96 15.44
N PRO A 106 8.07 22.83 15.42
CA PRO A 106 6.92 22.65 14.54
C PRO A 106 7.30 22.68 13.05
N ALA A 107 8.33 23.43 12.63
CA ALA A 107 8.79 23.43 11.24
C ALA A 107 9.27 22.04 10.79
N SER A 108 9.86 21.24 11.68
CA SER A 108 10.31 19.87 11.40
C SER A 108 9.17 18.89 11.07
N ILE A 109 7.91 19.24 11.36
CA ILE A 109 6.74 18.45 10.99
C ILE A 109 6.52 18.49 9.47
N ALA A 110 6.84 19.61 8.80
CA ALA A 110 6.66 19.75 7.36
C ALA A 110 7.40 18.67 6.53
N PRO A 111 8.71 18.42 6.70
CA PRO A 111 9.39 17.35 5.97
C PRO A 111 8.84 15.97 6.32
N VAL A 112 8.37 15.73 7.56
CA VAL A 112 7.70 14.47 7.92
C VAL A 112 6.42 14.29 7.09
N LEU A 113 5.56 15.32 7.02
CA LEU A 113 4.35 15.29 6.20
C LEU A 113 4.66 15.07 4.71
N PHE A 114 5.74 15.67 4.19
CA PHE A 114 6.17 15.46 2.81
C PHE A 114 6.72 14.06 2.54
N THR A 115 7.44 13.45 3.48
CA THR A 115 7.89 12.06 3.32
C THR A 115 6.72 11.09 3.31
N VAL A 116 5.73 11.37 4.14
CA VAL A 116 4.45 10.66 4.21
C VAL A 116 3.70 10.77 2.87
N SER A 117 3.51 11.98 2.35
CA SER A 117 2.76 12.20 1.11
C SER A 117 3.50 11.63 -0.12
N ALA A 118 4.82 11.78 -0.17
CA ALA A 118 5.66 11.15 -1.20
C ALA A 118 5.59 9.61 -1.13
N ARG A 119 5.49 9.02 0.06
CA ARG A 119 5.30 7.57 0.21
C ARG A 119 3.95 7.13 -0.33
N GLN A 120 2.89 7.84 0.02
CA GLN A 120 1.54 7.50 -0.43
C GLN A 120 1.43 7.54 -1.96
N GLU A 121 2.01 8.55 -2.61
CA GLU A 121 2.00 8.67 -4.08
C GLU A 121 2.86 7.62 -4.79
N THR A 122 3.95 7.20 -4.18
CA THR A 122 4.92 6.28 -4.80
C THR A 122 4.72 4.82 -4.41
N SER A 123 3.75 4.51 -3.56
CA SER A 123 3.48 3.14 -3.12
C SER A 123 2.20 2.60 -3.76
N TRP A 124 2.28 1.40 -4.32
CA TRP A 124 1.17 0.74 -4.99
C TRP A 124 1.42 -0.77 -5.07
N VAL A 125 0.35 -1.53 -5.24
CA VAL A 125 0.41 -2.97 -5.50
C VAL A 125 -0.35 -3.32 -6.76
N ARG A 126 0.20 -4.23 -7.55
CA ARG A 126 -0.46 -4.81 -8.71
C ARG A 126 -0.45 -6.32 -8.62
N PHE A 127 -1.63 -6.93 -8.75
CA PHE A 127 -1.77 -8.38 -8.78
C PHE A 127 -1.74 -8.90 -10.22
N PHE A 128 -1.06 -10.03 -10.41
CA PHE A 128 -0.99 -10.78 -11.67
C PHE A 128 -1.52 -12.20 -11.46
N SER A 129 -1.60 -12.99 -12.53
CA SER A 129 -1.99 -14.40 -12.45
C SER A 129 -0.96 -15.27 -11.75
N ASN A 130 0.31 -14.89 -11.77
CA ASN A 130 1.43 -15.68 -11.23
C ASN A 130 2.13 -15.04 -10.01
N GLY A 131 1.63 -13.92 -9.51
CA GLY A 131 2.25 -13.22 -8.39
C GLY A 131 1.72 -11.81 -8.21
N PHE A 132 2.50 -10.98 -7.53
CA PHE A 132 2.21 -9.56 -7.33
C PHE A 132 3.46 -8.71 -7.47
N GLU A 133 3.28 -7.46 -7.91
CA GLU A 133 4.32 -6.43 -7.86
C GLU A 133 3.94 -5.42 -6.80
N PHE A 134 4.87 -5.20 -5.89
CA PHE A 134 4.74 -4.27 -4.78
C PHE A 134 5.74 -3.15 -4.99
N THR A 135 5.29 -1.91 -4.89
CA THR A 135 6.16 -0.75 -4.83
C THR A 135 6.03 -0.07 -3.47
N GLN A 136 7.14 0.05 -2.74
CA GLN A 136 7.25 0.90 -1.54
C GLN A 136 8.24 2.02 -1.80
N PHE A 137 7.82 3.27 -1.60
CA PHE A 137 8.75 4.40 -1.62
C PHE A 137 9.63 4.40 -2.90
N GLY A 138 8.99 4.12 -4.04
CA GLY A 138 9.61 4.03 -5.36
C GLY A 138 10.48 2.79 -5.63
N ARG A 139 10.64 1.87 -4.67
CA ARG A 139 11.32 0.58 -4.89
C ARG A 139 10.30 -0.47 -5.29
N ARG A 140 10.46 -1.01 -6.49
CA ARG A 140 9.60 -2.07 -7.04
C ARG A 140 10.18 -3.44 -6.70
N VAL A 141 9.33 -4.34 -6.24
CA VAL A 141 9.65 -5.74 -5.98
C VAL A 141 8.54 -6.58 -6.58
N ARG A 142 8.89 -7.48 -7.49
CA ARG A 142 7.96 -8.49 -8.01
C ARG A 142 8.17 -9.79 -7.24
N VAL A 143 7.09 -10.40 -6.80
CA VAL A 143 7.08 -11.64 -6.04
C VAL A 143 6.15 -12.62 -6.74
N MET A 144 6.66 -13.78 -7.12
CA MET A 144 5.83 -14.85 -7.67
C MET A 144 5.15 -15.61 -6.54
N TYR A 145 3.98 -16.21 -6.82
CA TYR A 145 3.28 -16.99 -5.80
C TYR A 145 4.06 -18.24 -5.38
N GLU A 146 4.79 -18.86 -6.31
CA GLU A 146 5.66 -20.03 -6.05
C GLU A 146 6.80 -19.72 -5.08
N ASP A 147 7.25 -18.45 -5.02
CA ASP A 147 8.31 -18.01 -4.12
C ASP A 147 7.82 -17.79 -2.69
N LEU A 148 6.53 -17.94 -2.42
CA LEU A 148 5.96 -17.70 -1.10
C LEU A 148 6.10 -18.94 -0.22
N LYS A 149 6.41 -18.72 1.05
CA LYS A 149 6.45 -19.78 2.07
C LYS A 149 5.08 -19.99 2.70
N LYS A 150 4.39 -18.90 3.03
CA LYS A 150 3.08 -18.94 3.71
C LYS A 150 2.29 -17.66 3.49
N ILE A 151 0.97 -17.76 3.55
CA ILE A 151 0.04 -16.63 3.55
C ILE A 151 -0.80 -16.70 4.82
N ASP A 152 -0.71 -15.67 5.67
CA ASP A 152 -1.52 -15.57 6.89
C ASP A 152 -2.59 -14.47 6.71
N ILE A 153 -3.77 -14.66 7.29
CA ILE A 153 -4.76 -13.58 7.46
C ILE A 153 -4.60 -13.04 8.88
N ARG A 154 -4.41 -11.73 9.02
CA ARG A 154 -4.37 -11.05 10.31
C ARG A 154 -5.38 -9.92 10.34
N LEU A 155 -6.17 -9.87 11.42
CA LEU A 155 -6.95 -8.69 11.73
C LEU A 155 -6.01 -7.66 12.36
N TRP A 156 -5.88 -6.50 11.72
CA TRP A 156 -5.12 -5.38 12.29
C TRP A 156 -6.09 -4.44 12.99
N HIS A 157 -5.83 -4.18 14.27
CA HIS A 157 -6.55 -3.18 15.04
C HIS A 157 -5.55 -2.16 15.55
N ALA A 158 -5.74 -0.90 15.17
CA ALA A 158 -4.95 0.20 15.67
C ALA A 158 -5.87 1.39 15.94
N SER A 159 -5.64 2.11 17.05
CA SER A 159 -6.44 3.28 17.40
C SER A 159 -6.10 4.46 16.48
N GLY A 160 -7.13 5.21 16.06
CA GLY A 160 -7.14 6.19 14.96
C GLY A 160 -5.80 6.84 14.57
N TRP A 161 -5.16 7.60 15.46
CA TRP A 161 -3.89 8.30 15.15
C TRP A 161 -2.70 7.35 14.98
N ALA A 162 -2.63 6.27 15.75
CA ALA A 162 -1.61 5.25 15.61
C ALA A 162 -1.83 4.40 14.35
N ALA A 163 -3.09 4.10 14.01
CA ALA A 163 -3.46 3.44 12.74
C ALA A 163 -3.09 4.30 11.54
N TRP A 164 -3.39 5.60 11.62
CA TRP A 164 -2.98 6.57 10.63
C TRP A 164 -1.46 6.62 10.49
N PHE A 165 -0.72 6.78 11.60
CA PHE A 165 0.74 6.86 11.56
C PHE A 165 1.38 5.56 11.05
N GLN A 166 0.89 4.39 11.46
CA GLN A 166 1.41 3.09 11.02
C GLN A 166 1.05 2.76 9.57
N SER A 167 -0.16 3.06 9.11
CA SER A 167 -0.53 2.92 7.70
C SER A 167 0.28 3.88 6.81
N THR A 168 0.56 5.07 7.33
CA THR A 168 1.18 6.19 6.62
C THR A 168 2.70 6.18 6.62
N ILE A 169 3.35 5.59 7.62
CA ILE A 169 4.81 5.36 7.66
C ILE A 169 5.18 3.93 7.24
N GLY A 170 4.32 2.95 7.55
CA GLY A 170 4.58 1.54 7.28
C GLY A 170 5.77 1.01 8.04
N SER A 171 6.15 -0.24 7.77
CA SER A 171 7.40 -0.76 8.32
C SER A 171 8.59 -0.20 7.54
N LEU A 172 9.54 0.39 8.25
CA LEU A 172 10.83 0.86 7.73
C LEU A 172 11.86 -0.28 7.49
N GLY A 173 11.46 -1.54 7.64
CA GLY A 173 12.36 -2.68 7.51
C GLY A 173 12.72 -3.01 6.04
N PRO A 174 13.97 -3.38 5.73
CA PRO A 174 14.37 -3.82 4.39
C PRO A 174 13.70 -5.14 3.95
N ARG A 175 13.07 -5.86 4.88
CA ARG A 175 12.38 -7.14 4.68
C ARG A 175 10.88 -7.08 4.99
N SER A 176 10.29 -5.89 5.13
CA SER A 176 8.88 -5.77 5.46
C SER A 176 8.25 -4.63 4.67
N ALA A 177 7.17 -4.94 3.97
CA ALA A 177 6.49 -4.01 3.10
C ALA A 177 5.01 -4.02 3.43
N VAL A 178 4.46 -2.85 3.78
CA VAL A 178 3.13 -2.74 4.39
C VAL A 178 2.30 -1.72 3.61
N LEU A 179 1.17 -2.17 3.07
CA LEU A 179 0.08 -1.34 2.53
C LEU A 179 -1.19 -1.60 3.34
N LEU A 180 -1.42 -0.70 4.30
CA LEU A 180 -2.62 -0.71 5.10
C LEU A 180 -3.64 0.29 4.54
N ASN A 181 -4.92 -0.04 4.63
CA ASN A 181 -5.96 0.95 4.57
C ASN A 181 -5.91 1.77 5.87
N GLY A 182 -6.20 3.07 5.82
CA GLY A 182 -6.19 3.95 7.00
C GLY A 182 -7.35 3.70 7.99
N ALA A 183 -8.01 2.55 7.92
CA ALA A 183 -9.16 2.19 8.76
C ALA A 183 -8.72 1.62 10.12
N GLU A 184 -9.49 1.87 11.18
CA GLU A 184 -9.20 1.42 12.55
C GLU A 184 -9.19 -0.12 12.70
N THR A 185 -9.97 -0.80 11.88
CA THR A 185 -9.97 -2.25 11.71
C THR A 185 -9.74 -2.57 10.25
N THR A 186 -8.68 -3.31 9.93
CA THR A 186 -8.46 -3.77 8.55
C THR A 186 -8.06 -5.24 8.54
N THR A 187 -8.70 -6.03 7.69
CA THR A 187 -8.26 -7.40 7.45
C THR A 187 -7.08 -7.37 6.49
N THR A 188 -5.97 -8.01 6.87
CA THR A 188 -4.71 -7.94 6.12
C THR A 188 -4.25 -9.33 5.72
N LEU A 189 -3.80 -9.46 4.47
CA LEU A 189 -3.09 -10.62 3.95
C LEU A 189 -1.59 -10.39 4.14
N VAL A 190 -0.95 -11.28 4.89
CA VAL A 190 0.49 -11.27 5.15
C VAL A 190 1.14 -12.37 4.33
N PHE A 191 1.82 -11.99 3.26
CA PHE A 191 2.60 -12.89 2.41
C PHE A 191 4.01 -12.99 2.97
N LYS A 192 4.46 -14.20 3.31
CA LYS A 192 5.80 -14.47 3.83
C LYS A 192 6.62 -15.22 2.79
N ARG A 193 7.79 -14.69 2.47
CA ARG A 193 8.79 -15.31 1.61
C ARG A 193 9.82 -16.10 2.46
N PRO A 194 10.44 -17.20 1.98
CA PRO A 194 11.34 -18.02 2.78
C PRO A 194 12.60 -17.28 3.27
N ASP A 195 13.00 -16.21 2.60
CA ASP A 195 14.11 -15.33 3.00
C ASP A 195 13.78 -14.39 4.18
N GLY A 196 12.55 -14.48 4.71
CA GLY A 196 12.06 -13.66 5.80
C GLY A 196 11.42 -12.34 5.36
N ALA A 197 11.26 -12.10 4.05
CA ALA A 197 10.51 -10.93 3.58
C ALA A 197 9.00 -11.08 3.84
N THR A 198 8.37 -10.02 4.34
CA THR A 198 6.94 -9.99 4.68
C THR A 198 6.24 -8.86 3.92
N PHE A 199 5.16 -9.20 3.23
CA PHE A 199 4.33 -8.24 2.50
C PHE A 199 2.94 -8.24 3.10
N THR A 200 2.54 -7.15 3.74
CA THR A 200 1.22 -7.00 4.35
C THR A 200 0.36 -6.11 3.46
N ILE A 201 -0.74 -6.65 2.95
CA ILE A 201 -1.65 -5.96 2.04
C ILE A 201 -3.06 -6.05 2.62
N SER A 202 -3.75 -4.92 2.76
CA SER A 202 -5.15 -4.92 3.20
C SER A 202 -6.05 -5.60 2.17
N SER A 203 -6.91 -6.51 2.61
CA SER A 203 -7.83 -7.22 1.72
C SER A 203 -8.84 -6.29 1.05
N GLU A 204 -9.18 -5.18 1.70
CA GLU A 204 -10.07 -4.13 1.16
C GLU A 204 -9.47 -3.39 -0.04
N LEU A 205 -8.14 -3.38 -0.14
CA LEU A 205 -7.43 -2.79 -1.27
C LEU A 205 -7.33 -3.76 -2.47
N VAL A 206 -7.79 -5.00 -2.34
CA VAL A 206 -7.71 -6.00 -3.41
C VAL A 206 -9.03 -6.01 -4.20
N PRO A 207 -9.07 -5.50 -5.45
CA PRO A 207 -10.32 -5.32 -6.20
C PRO A 207 -11.04 -6.63 -6.53
N ASP A 208 -10.32 -7.75 -6.62
CA ASP A 208 -10.90 -9.09 -6.78
C ASP A 208 -10.12 -10.11 -5.96
N LEU A 209 -10.37 -10.10 -4.65
CA LEU A 209 -9.75 -11.01 -3.69
C LEU A 209 -9.98 -12.47 -4.07
N GLN A 210 -11.16 -12.82 -4.61
CA GLN A 210 -11.48 -14.19 -4.99
C GLN A 210 -10.61 -14.67 -6.14
N ARG A 211 -10.40 -13.83 -7.16
CA ARG A 211 -9.51 -14.17 -8.27
C ARG A 211 -8.06 -14.30 -7.84
N VAL A 212 -7.59 -13.43 -6.92
CA VAL A 212 -6.25 -13.55 -6.34
C VAL A 212 -6.08 -14.87 -5.59
N LEU A 213 -7.05 -15.27 -4.77
CA LEU A 213 -7.02 -16.55 -4.05
C LEU A 213 -7.05 -17.76 -5.00
N ILE A 214 -7.81 -17.69 -6.10
CA ILE A 214 -7.83 -18.74 -7.13
C ILE A 214 -6.47 -18.86 -7.83
N ASN A 215 -5.81 -17.74 -8.11
CA ASN A 215 -4.47 -17.74 -8.72
C ASN A 215 -3.39 -18.28 -7.78
N ILE A 216 -3.50 -18.00 -6.47
CA ILE A 216 -2.63 -18.59 -5.43
C ILE A 216 -2.80 -20.11 -5.37
N ASP A 217 -4.05 -20.59 -5.30
CA ASP A 217 -4.36 -22.03 -5.25
C ASP A 217 -3.98 -22.75 -6.56
N ARG A 218 -3.98 -22.04 -7.70
CA ARG A 218 -3.45 -22.54 -8.98
C ARG A 218 -1.93 -22.67 -8.97
N ALA A 219 -1.22 -21.75 -8.30
CA ALA A 219 0.23 -21.78 -8.19
C ALA A 219 0.75 -22.88 -7.23
N GLY A 220 -0.13 -23.73 -6.70
CA GLY A 220 0.24 -24.82 -5.79
C GLY A 220 0.47 -24.37 -4.34
N MET A 221 0.17 -23.12 -4.02
CA MET A 221 0.30 -22.58 -2.66
C MET A 221 -0.92 -22.91 -1.81
N GLU A 222 -0.70 -23.21 -0.52
CA GLU A 222 -1.78 -23.38 0.42
C GLU A 222 -2.55 -22.07 0.65
N LEU A 223 -3.87 -22.16 0.56
CA LEU A 223 -4.77 -21.05 0.87
C LEU A 223 -4.62 -20.64 2.35
N PRO A 224 -4.76 -19.34 2.68
CA PRO A 224 -4.51 -18.85 4.03
C PRO A 224 -5.34 -19.55 5.11
N ASP A 225 -4.73 -19.79 6.29
CA ASP A 225 -5.33 -20.55 7.41
C ASP A 225 -6.58 -19.90 8.03
N GLY A 226 -6.85 -18.61 7.74
CA GLY A 226 -8.02 -17.89 8.23
C GLY A 226 -9.29 -18.08 7.38
N ILE A 227 -9.24 -18.87 6.30
CA ILE A 227 -10.38 -19.11 5.41
C ILE A 227 -11.11 -20.37 5.85
N SER A 228 -12.44 -20.27 6.01
CA SER A 228 -13.29 -21.44 6.32
C SER A 228 -13.13 -22.58 5.29
N GLU A 229 -13.22 -23.83 5.70
CA GLU A 229 -13.09 -24.98 4.80
C GLU A 229 -14.11 -24.94 3.65
N TYR A 230 -15.32 -24.44 3.91
CA TYR A 230 -16.35 -24.22 2.90
C TYR A 230 -15.89 -23.23 1.82
N GLN A 231 -15.31 -22.10 2.20
CA GLN A 231 -14.76 -21.13 1.25
C GLN A 231 -13.57 -21.72 0.49
N ARG A 232 -12.71 -22.50 1.14
CA ARG A 232 -11.59 -23.22 0.52
C ARG A 232 -12.09 -24.18 -0.58
N LYS A 233 -13.12 -24.96 -0.27
CA LYS A 233 -13.76 -25.89 -1.22
C LYS A 233 -14.42 -25.15 -2.38
N LYS A 234 -15.10 -24.02 -2.11
CA LYS A 234 -15.71 -23.17 -3.14
C LYS A 234 -14.67 -22.56 -4.09
N ILE A 235 -13.53 -22.13 -3.57
CA ILE A 235 -12.40 -21.59 -4.36
C ILE A 235 -11.84 -22.69 -5.27
N ARG A 236 -11.58 -23.89 -4.74
CA ARG A 236 -11.09 -25.04 -5.51
C ARG A 236 -12.05 -25.46 -6.63
N GLN A 237 -13.33 -25.59 -6.33
CA GLN A 237 -14.37 -25.89 -7.33
C GLN A 237 -14.42 -24.81 -8.43
N ARG A 238 -14.26 -23.54 -8.07
CA ARG A 238 -14.28 -22.44 -9.04
C ARG A 238 -13.01 -22.39 -9.90
N ARG A 239 -11.85 -22.72 -9.34
CA ARG A 239 -10.60 -22.93 -10.08
C ARG A 239 -10.78 -24.03 -11.12
N GLU A 240 -11.32 -25.18 -10.72
CA GLU A 240 -11.57 -26.33 -11.58
C GLU A 240 -12.52 -25.99 -12.73
N ARG A 241 -13.59 -25.23 -12.47
CA ARG A 241 -14.53 -24.75 -13.49
C ARG A 241 -13.89 -23.78 -14.50
N MET A 242 -12.95 -22.94 -14.06
CA MET A 242 -12.37 -21.89 -14.92
C MET A 242 -11.14 -22.35 -15.70
N TYR A 243 -10.34 -23.26 -15.15
CA TYR A 243 -9.04 -23.63 -15.73
C TYR A 243 -8.92 -25.12 -16.07
N GLY A 244 -9.97 -25.92 -15.84
CA GLY A 244 -9.93 -27.37 -15.94
C GLY A 244 -9.21 -27.96 -14.73
N GLY A 245 -9.90 -28.81 -13.97
CA GLY A 245 -9.26 -29.56 -12.89
C GLY A 245 -8.29 -30.62 -13.44
N PRO A 246 -7.33 -31.11 -12.63
CA PRO A 246 -6.75 -32.42 -12.90
C PRO A 246 -7.90 -33.44 -13.01
N PRO A 247 -7.78 -34.48 -13.86
CA PRO A 247 -8.87 -35.44 -14.08
C PRO A 247 -9.36 -35.95 -12.74
N GLN A 248 -10.63 -35.64 -12.41
CA GLN A 248 -11.28 -36.23 -11.26
C GLN A 248 -11.24 -37.75 -11.50
N GLU A 249 -10.63 -38.50 -10.58
CA GLU A 249 -10.90 -39.92 -10.49
C GLU A 249 -12.43 -40.07 -10.40
N PRO A 250 -13.04 -40.92 -11.25
CA PRO A 250 -14.48 -41.02 -11.32
C PRO A 250 -15.03 -41.31 -9.91
N PRO A 251 -16.11 -40.64 -9.51
CA PRO A 251 -16.64 -40.78 -8.16
C PRO A 251 -16.95 -42.27 -7.91
N GLN A 252 -16.26 -42.89 -6.95
CA GLN A 252 -16.48 -44.28 -6.56
C GLN A 252 -17.94 -44.59 -6.18
N SER A 253 -18.77 -43.55 -5.95
CA SER A 253 -20.21 -43.69 -5.72
C SER A 253 -20.96 -44.22 -6.93
N GLU A 254 -20.64 -43.79 -8.17
CA GLU A 254 -21.33 -44.27 -9.36
C GLU A 254 -20.99 -45.73 -9.64
N GLN A 255 -19.72 -46.14 -9.47
CA GLN A 255 -19.34 -47.55 -9.64
C GLN A 255 -19.97 -48.46 -8.59
N LYS A 256 -20.08 -48.01 -7.33
CA LYS A 256 -20.76 -48.77 -6.26
C LYS A 256 -22.28 -48.83 -6.46
N GLU A 257 -22.90 -47.76 -6.95
CA GLU A 257 -24.34 -47.75 -7.27
C GLU A 257 -24.66 -48.63 -8.47
N VAL A 258 -23.86 -48.57 -9.54
CA VAL A 258 -24.01 -49.45 -10.71
C VAL A 258 -23.79 -50.92 -10.31
N ALA A 259 -22.79 -51.22 -9.47
CA ALA A 259 -22.58 -52.58 -8.95
C ALA A 259 -23.75 -53.07 -8.08
N ARG A 260 -24.35 -52.18 -7.28
CA ARG A 260 -25.53 -52.49 -6.45
C ARG A 260 -26.77 -52.74 -7.29
N ILE A 261 -26.99 -51.93 -8.34
CA ILE A 261 -28.10 -52.09 -9.29
C ILE A 261 -27.91 -53.38 -10.10
N ALA A 262 -26.70 -53.67 -10.57
CA ALA A 262 -26.39 -54.91 -11.27
C ALA A 262 -26.64 -56.15 -10.40
N ALA A 263 -26.21 -56.12 -9.12
CA ALA A 263 -26.47 -57.21 -8.18
C ALA A 263 -27.97 -57.40 -7.89
N LEU A 264 -28.75 -56.31 -7.80
CA LEU A 264 -30.20 -56.37 -7.61
C LEU A 264 -30.92 -56.95 -8.84
N ILE A 265 -30.49 -56.59 -10.05
CA ILE A 265 -31.03 -57.14 -11.30
C ILE A 265 -30.71 -58.64 -11.42
N GLU A 266 -29.48 -59.04 -11.08
CA GLU A 266 -29.08 -60.45 -11.14
C GLU A 266 -29.84 -61.31 -10.11
N HIS A 267 -30.06 -60.79 -8.90
CA HIS A 267 -30.87 -61.45 -7.88
C HIS A 267 -32.33 -61.60 -8.33
N ALA A 268 -32.94 -60.55 -8.88
CA ALA A 268 -34.31 -60.61 -9.40
C ALA A 268 -34.45 -61.62 -10.55
N ARG A 269 -33.44 -61.75 -11.41
CA ARG A 269 -33.43 -62.73 -12.51
C ARG A 269 -33.35 -64.17 -12.02
N ARG A 270 -32.62 -64.42 -10.92
CA ARG A 270 -32.56 -65.75 -10.29
C ARG A 270 -33.83 -66.09 -9.53
N SER A 271 -34.50 -65.11 -8.91
CA SER A 271 -35.76 -65.32 -8.20
C SER A 271 -36.97 -65.49 -9.14
N ALA A 272 -36.93 -64.96 -10.36
CA ALA A 272 -38.00 -65.12 -11.36
C ALA A 272 -37.88 -66.41 -12.20
N GLY A 273 -36.81 -67.19 -12.01
CA GLY A 273 -36.54 -68.45 -12.71
C GLY A 273 -36.88 -69.72 -11.92
N HIS A 274 -37.57 -69.60 -10.79
CA HIS A 274 -38.12 -70.70 -10.00
C HIS A 274 -39.64 -70.61 -9.92
#